data_AF-A0A1L7VK74-F1
#
_entry.id   AF-A0A1L7VK74-F1
#
_cell.length_a   1.000
_cell.length_b   1.000
_cell.length_c   1.000
_cell.angle_alpha   90.00
_cell.angle_beta   90.00
_cell.angle_gamma   90.00
#
_symmetry.space_group_name_H-M   'P 1'
#
loop_
_entity.id
_entity.type
_entity.pdbx_description
1 polymer ?
#
loop_
_entity_poly.entity_id
_entity_poly.type
_entity_poly.pdbx_seq_one_letter_code
_entity_poly.pdbx_strand_id
1 'polypeptide(L)'
;MASFASQTYTPTEEAEIQQWLTTSERLKSPEDKSTILETLNNHLSSRSTLLGSKPSKADVAIYETLAPIVAKWSPEERTGEKGHPHIVRHVDFVQNSPLFGLDVKDENKVQVDRDNVLYVKPPVDAKAEKEKKKKEAAAAAATGGEASLVDRTKEKVKEVVETAKEKIATDKPKKEKKEKAPKQKAAPAPAAPLSPALIDLRVGHILKAINHPDADSLYVSTIAVGDKPGNEDYVEYEGQICRTVCSGLNGLIPLESMQGRKVVVVCNLKPVKMRGIKSCAMVLAASPKIKEGEVDDHKGPVELVTPPEGAKAGDRVWFEGWEGSPEGVLNPKKKIWETFQPGFTTTDGLEVAFDAGVVEQLGKTGRGRLVTESGGVCTVPSLKDAVVR
;
A
#
# COMPACT_ATOMS: atom_id res chain seq x y z
N MET A 1 15.64 -4.97 -19.99
CA MET A 1 14.18 -4.73 -19.90
C MET A 1 13.58 -5.02 -21.27
N ALA A 2 12.38 -5.60 -21.35
CA ALA A 2 11.71 -5.89 -22.61
C ALA A 2 10.90 -4.68 -23.11
N SER A 3 10.99 -4.37 -24.41
CA SER A 3 10.21 -3.29 -25.05
C SER A 3 8.71 -3.52 -24.88
N PHE A 4 7.91 -2.46 -24.77
CA PHE A 4 6.45 -2.53 -24.62
C PHE A 4 5.76 -3.37 -25.72
N ALA A 5 6.37 -3.46 -26.92
CA ALA A 5 5.90 -4.25 -28.05
C ALA A 5 5.98 -5.78 -27.82
N SER A 6 6.73 -6.21 -26.81
CA SER A 6 6.87 -7.62 -26.39
C SER A 6 6.14 -7.95 -25.09
N GLN A 7 5.35 -7.01 -24.55
CA GLN A 7 4.58 -7.19 -23.31
C GLN A 7 3.14 -7.59 -23.61
N THR A 8 2.60 -8.52 -22.83
CA THR A 8 1.17 -8.85 -22.80
C THR A 8 0.44 -7.97 -21.78
N TYR A 9 -0.83 -7.69 -22.04
CA TYR A 9 -1.68 -6.85 -21.19
C TYR A 9 -2.91 -7.63 -20.74
N THR A 10 -3.41 -7.35 -19.55
CA THR A 10 -4.71 -7.88 -19.09
C THR A 10 -5.87 -7.11 -19.75
N PRO A 11 -7.09 -7.67 -19.89
CA PRO A 11 -8.21 -6.94 -20.50
C PRO A 11 -8.51 -5.58 -19.86
N THR A 12 -8.23 -5.42 -18.55
CA THR A 12 -8.35 -4.15 -17.83
C THR A 12 -7.24 -3.16 -18.19
N GLU A 13 -6.01 -3.63 -18.42
CA GLU A 13 -4.91 -2.81 -18.95
C GLU A 13 -5.16 -2.42 -20.42
N GLU A 14 -5.72 -3.32 -21.24
CA GLU A 14 -6.09 -3.00 -22.62
C GLU A 14 -7.18 -1.92 -22.66
N ALA A 15 -8.21 -2.01 -21.80
CA ALA A 15 -9.24 -0.99 -21.68
C ALA A 15 -8.66 0.38 -21.25
N GLU A 16 -7.75 0.41 -20.27
CA GLU A 16 -7.07 1.63 -19.82
C GLU A 16 -6.17 2.21 -20.93
N ILE A 17 -5.46 1.37 -21.70
CA ILE A 17 -4.70 1.78 -22.88
C ILE A 17 -5.62 2.45 -23.92
N GLN A 18 -6.76 1.85 -24.25
CA GLN A 18 -7.68 2.44 -25.24
C GLN A 18 -8.23 3.80 -24.75
N GLN A 19 -8.56 3.92 -23.46
CA GLN A 19 -9.02 5.20 -22.90
C GLN A 19 -7.94 6.30 -23.00
N TRP A 20 -6.66 5.95 -22.79
CA TRP A 20 -5.55 6.89 -22.97
C TRP A 20 -5.26 7.22 -24.44
N LEU A 21 -5.49 6.29 -25.38
CA LEU A 21 -5.40 6.58 -26.83
C LEU A 21 -6.46 7.61 -27.24
N THR A 22 -7.74 7.41 -26.87
CA THR A 22 -8.79 8.40 -27.11
C THR A 22 -8.52 9.74 -26.40
N THR A 23 -7.85 9.71 -25.24
CA THR A 23 -7.42 10.94 -24.55
C THR A 23 -6.30 11.67 -25.31
N SER A 24 -5.37 10.95 -25.94
CA SER A 24 -4.37 11.52 -26.84
C SER A 24 -5.00 12.14 -28.10
N GLU A 25 -6.08 11.55 -28.61
CA GLU A 25 -6.85 12.16 -29.72
C GLU A 25 -7.56 13.44 -29.29
N ARG A 26 -8.22 13.45 -28.12
CA ARG A 26 -8.86 14.67 -27.56
C ARG A 26 -7.86 15.80 -27.31
N LEU A 27 -6.63 15.52 -26.87
CA LEU A 27 -5.57 16.53 -26.66
C LEU A 27 -5.13 17.28 -27.93
N LYS A 28 -5.53 16.80 -29.12
CA LYS A 28 -5.33 17.48 -30.41
C LYS A 28 -6.41 18.54 -30.68
N SER A 29 -7.56 18.46 -30.00
CA SER A 29 -8.57 19.52 -30.00
C SER A 29 -8.15 20.70 -29.11
N PRO A 30 -8.57 21.95 -29.39
CA PRO A 30 -8.51 23.05 -28.42
C PRO A 30 -9.45 22.86 -27.22
N GLU A 31 -10.57 22.17 -27.44
CA GLU A 31 -11.62 21.93 -26.44
C GLU A 31 -11.15 20.95 -25.35
N ASP A 32 -11.62 21.15 -24.11
CA ASP A 32 -11.21 20.45 -22.88
C ASP A 32 -9.71 20.42 -22.53
N LYS A 33 -8.83 20.97 -23.38
CA LYS A 33 -7.38 20.73 -23.31
C LYS A 33 -6.74 21.04 -21.95
N SER A 34 -7.11 22.14 -21.29
CA SER A 34 -6.62 22.47 -19.94
C SER A 34 -7.04 21.40 -18.92
N THR A 35 -8.31 21.03 -18.90
CA THR A 35 -8.90 20.02 -18.00
C THR A 35 -8.26 18.65 -18.19
N ILE A 36 -7.94 18.28 -19.43
CA ILE A 36 -7.25 17.01 -19.73
C ILE A 36 -5.78 17.06 -19.28
N LEU A 37 -5.07 18.18 -19.49
CA LEU A 37 -3.70 18.37 -19.00
C LEU A 37 -3.63 18.31 -17.47
N GLU A 38 -4.55 18.96 -16.76
CA GLU A 38 -4.66 18.86 -15.30
C GLU A 38 -4.92 17.41 -14.85
N THR A 39 -5.86 16.71 -15.51
CA THR A 39 -6.20 15.31 -15.19
C THR A 39 -5.02 14.37 -15.40
N LEU A 40 -4.31 14.52 -16.54
CA LEU A 40 -3.14 13.72 -16.89
C LEU A 40 -1.95 14.00 -15.96
N ASN A 41 -1.67 15.26 -15.64
CA ASN A 41 -0.61 15.63 -14.69
C ASN A 41 -0.89 15.06 -13.30
N ASN A 42 -2.14 15.13 -12.83
CA ASN A 42 -2.56 14.51 -11.57
C ASN A 42 -2.45 12.98 -11.59
N HIS A 43 -2.78 12.31 -12.70
CA HIS A 43 -2.61 10.86 -12.88
C HIS A 43 -1.14 10.44 -12.85
N LEU A 44 -0.27 11.20 -13.52
CA LEU A 44 1.19 10.98 -13.59
C LEU A 44 1.95 11.37 -12.30
N SER A 45 1.28 11.97 -11.31
CA SER A 45 1.89 12.37 -10.02
C SER A 45 2.38 11.20 -9.17
N SER A 46 1.87 9.99 -9.41
CA SER A 46 2.19 8.77 -8.66
C SER A 46 2.45 7.53 -9.53
N ARG A 47 2.72 7.76 -10.83
CA ARG A 47 2.90 6.73 -11.86
C ARG A 47 4.02 7.14 -12.80
N SER A 48 5.04 6.29 -13.03
CA SER A 48 6.10 6.60 -14.00
C SER A 48 5.59 6.55 -15.44
N THR A 49 4.70 5.60 -15.74
CA THR A 49 3.97 5.41 -17.01
C THR A 49 2.46 5.60 -16.82
N LEU A 50 1.68 5.66 -17.89
CA LEU A 50 0.21 5.74 -17.79
C LEU A 50 -0.39 4.54 -17.04
N LEU A 51 0.16 3.33 -17.22
CA LEU A 51 -0.22 2.11 -16.48
C LEU A 51 0.56 1.91 -15.16
N GLY A 52 0.99 2.99 -14.49
CA GLY A 52 1.69 2.90 -13.21
C GLY A 52 3.19 2.77 -13.39
N SER A 53 3.67 1.56 -13.64
CA SER A 53 5.09 1.24 -13.89
C SER A 53 5.33 0.44 -15.17
N LYS A 54 4.26 -0.01 -15.84
CA LYS A 54 4.31 -0.81 -17.06
C LYS A 54 4.26 0.11 -18.30
N PRO A 55 5.25 0.09 -19.21
CA PRO A 55 5.23 0.92 -20.41
C PRO A 55 4.22 0.37 -21.43
N SER A 56 3.64 1.23 -22.25
CA SER A 56 2.58 0.86 -23.19
C SER A 56 2.55 1.72 -24.46
N LYS A 57 1.78 1.31 -25.47
CA LYS A 57 1.51 2.13 -26.67
C LYS A 57 0.81 3.46 -26.36
N ALA A 58 0.11 3.56 -25.22
CA ALA A 58 -0.52 4.81 -24.81
C ALA A 58 0.50 5.86 -24.37
N ASP A 59 1.62 5.44 -23.74
CA ASP A 59 2.69 6.36 -23.33
C ASP A 59 3.31 7.04 -24.55
N VAL A 60 3.56 6.27 -25.63
CA VAL A 60 4.02 6.77 -26.93
C VAL A 60 3.02 7.75 -27.54
N ALA A 61 1.74 7.38 -27.63
CA ALA A 61 0.73 8.26 -28.23
C ALA A 61 0.53 9.58 -27.45
N ILE A 62 0.61 9.56 -26.11
CA ILE A 62 0.55 10.77 -25.28
C ILE A 62 1.82 11.62 -25.47
N TYR A 63 3.00 10.99 -25.56
CA TYR A 63 4.25 11.68 -25.89
C TYR A 63 4.18 12.36 -27.27
N GLU A 64 3.78 11.65 -28.33
CA GLU A 64 3.69 12.20 -29.71
C GLU A 64 2.77 13.42 -29.78
N THR A 65 1.64 13.40 -29.07
CA THR A 65 0.72 14.55 -29.01
C THR A 65 1.27 15.70 -28.17
N LEU A 66 1.93 15.43 -27.04
CA LEU A 66 2.33 16.46 -26.08
C LEU A 66 3.73 17.05 -26.31
N ALA A 67 4.68 16.29 -26.85
CA ALA A 67 6.05 16.77 -27.11
C ALA A 67 6.10 18.14 -27.85
N PRO A 68 5.39 18.36 -28.98
CA PRO A 68 5.39 19.66 -29.68
C PRO A 68 4.63 20.79 -28.95
N ILE A 69 3.92 20.46 -27.86
CA ILE A 69 3.26 21.43 -26.96
C ILE A 69 4.20 21.78 -25.79
N VAL A 70 4.74 20.77 -25.10
CA VAL A 70 5.69 20.93 -23.98
C VAL A 70 6.99 21.61 -24.44
N ALA A 71 7.42 21.39 -25.68
CA ALA A 71 8.54 22.12 -26.31
C ALA A 71 8.32 23.65 -26.35
N LYS A 72 7.07 24.12 -26.29
CA LYS A 72 6.71 25.55 -26.34
C LYS A 72 6.33 26.14 -24.97
N TRP A 73 6.17 25.29 -23.95
CA TRP A 73 5.81 25.73 -22.60
C TRP A 73 6.92 26.55 -21.93
N SER A 74 6.52 27.62 -21.25
CA SER A 74 7.40 28.41 -20.39
C SER A 74 7.87 27.61 -19.15
N PRO A 75 8.91 28.06 -18.44
CA PRO A 75 9.29 27.49 -17.14
C PRO A 75 8.13 27.41 -16.14
N GLU A 76 7.23 28.41 -16.13
CA GLU A 76 6.05 28.46 -15.24
C GLU A 76 5.01 27.38 -15.61
N GLU A 77 4.74 27.18 -16.90
CA GLU A 77 3.85 26.10 -17.39
C GLU A 77 4.43 24.69 -17.14
N ARG A 78 5.77 24.58 -17.06
CA ARG A 78 6.50 23.33 -16.80
C ARG A 78 6.60 23.01 -15.30
N THR A 79 7.20 23.90 -14.50
CA THR A 79 7.61 23.64 -13.11
C THR A 79 7.17 24.71 -12.10
N GLY A 80 6.36 25.69 -12.52
CA GLY A 80 5.75 26.67 -11.61
C GLY A 80 4.60 26.12 -10.76
N GLU A 81 4.01 26.95 -9.88
CA GLU A 81 2.97 26.53 -8.92
C GLU A 81 1.72 25.89 -9.58
N LYS A 82 1.41 26.31 -10.81
CA LYS A 82 0.31 25.79 -11.63
C LYS A 82 0.81 25.02 -12.87
N GLY A 83 2.09 24.64 -12.87
CA GLY A 83 2.73 23.93 -13.97
C GLY A 83 2.39 22.43 -14.00
N HIS A 84 2.90 21.75 -15.02
CA HIS A 84 2.63 20.34 -15.28
C HIS A 84 3.88 19.44 -15.18
N PRO A 85 4.61 19.44 -14.04
CA PRO A 85 5.92 18.81 -13.95
C PRO A 85 5.88 17.29 -14.14
N HIS A 86 4.74 16.64 -13.85
CA HIS A 86 4.59 15.20 -14.06
C HIS A 86 4.40 14.84 -15.54
N ILE A 87 3.84 15.74 -16.35
CA ILE A 87 3.82 15.63 -17.82
C ILE A 87 5.22 15.85 -18.38
N VAL A 88 5.94 16.88 -17.92
CA VAL A 88 7.33 17.15 -18.35
C VAL A 88 8.23 15.95 -18.08
N ARG A 89 8.14 15.36 -16.88
CA ARG A 89 8.83 14.10 -16.51
C ARG A 89 8.45 12.93 -17.41
N HIS A 90 7.18 12.78 -17.78
CA HIS A 90 6.72 11.67 -18.64
C HIS A 90 7.25 11.83 -20.06
N VAL A 91 7.20 13.04 -20.62
CA VAL A 91 7.77 13.37 -21.93
C VAL A 91 9.27 13.09 -21.98
N ASP A 92 10.03 13.54 -20.97
CA ASP A 92 11.47 13.29 -20.89
C ASP A 92 11.80 11.79 -20.71
N PHE A 93 11.01 11.07 -19.92
CA PHE A 93 11.17 9.63 -19.75
C PHE A 93 10.87 8.85 -21.04
N VAL A 94 9.87 9.26 -21.83
CA VAL A 94 9.53 8.54 -23.07
C VAL A 94 10.56 8.78 -24.17
N GLN A 95 11.04 10.03 -24.37
CA GLN A 95 12.02 10.34 -25.43
C GLN A 95 13.42 9.77 -25.21
N ASN A 96 13.78 9.44 -23.96
CA ASN A 96 15.12 8.97 -23.57
C ASN A 96 15.16 7.50 -23.13
N SER A 97 14.06 6.74 -23.23
CA SER A 97 13.98 5.36 -22.72
C SER A 97 13.73 4.32 -23.81
N PRO A 98 14.61 3.31 -23.96
CA PRO A 98 14.44 2.26 -24.98
C PRO A 98 13.24 1.33 -24.71
N LEU A 99 12.56 1.47 -23.57
CA LEU A 99 11.32 0.75 -23.25
C LEU A 99 10.20 1.02 -24.26
N PHE A 100 10.20 2.21 -24.87
CA PHE A 100 9.14 2.71 -25.76
C PHE A 100 9.44 2.50 -27.25
N GLY A 101 10.60 1.94 -27.60
CA GLY A 101 10.96 1.63 -29.00
C GLY A 101 11.06 2.84 -29.94
N LEU A 102 11.19 4.05 -29.40
CA LEU A 102 11.32 5.29 -30.18
C LEU A 102 12.80 5.61 -30.42
N ASP A 103 13.13 5.97 -31.66
CA ASP A 103 14.43 6.53 -32.06
C ASP A 103 14.29 8.05 -32.27
N VAL A 104 14.21 8.79 -31.16
CA VAL A 104 14.10 10.26 -31.19
C VAL A 104 15.49 10.86 -31.27
N LYS A 105 15.87 11.36 -32.45
CA LYS A 105 17.10 12.17 -32.63
C LYS A 105 17.10 13.36 -31.66
N ASP A 106 18.26 13.71 -31.11
CA ASP A 106 18.38 14.76 -30.08
C ASP A 106 17.87 16.14 -30.54
N GLU A 107 18.00 16.47 -31.84
CA GLU A 107 17.42 17.65 -32.48
C GLU A 107 15.89 17.77 -32.32
N ASN A 108 15.20 16.64 -32.22
CA ASN A 108 13.74 16.55 -32.08
C ASN A 108 13.28 16.31 -30.63
N LYS A 109 14.20 16.16 -29.67
CA LYS A 109 13.86 15.97 -28.26
C LYS A 109 13.39 17.28 -27.64
N VAL A 110 12.39 17.17 -26.78
CA VAL A 110 11.97 18.26 -25.89
C VAL A 110 13.10 18.53 -24.91
N GLN A 111 13.73 19.69 -25.04
CA GLN A 111 14.78 20.11 -24.12
C GLN A 111 14.17 20.36 -22.73
N VAL A 112 14.54 19.54 -21.76
CA VAL A 112 14.08 19.60 -20.36
C VAL A 112 15.27 19.91 -19.47
N ASP A 113 15.34 21.15 -19.01
CA ASP A 113 16.18 21.56 -17.89
C ASP A 113 15.65 20.88 -16.61
N ARG A 114 16.55 20.22 -15.87
CA ARG A 114 16.23 19.43 -14.67
C ARG A 114 16.50 20.19 -13.37
N ASP A 115 17.25 21.28 -13.44
CA ASP A 115 17.62 22.11 -12.30
C ASP A 115 16.69 23.34 -12.18
N ASN A 116 16.07 23.77 -13.30
CA ASN A 116 15.07 24.83 -13.35
C ASN A 116 13.68 24.38 -12.86
N VAL A 117 13.56 24.16 -11.55
CA VAL A 117 12.31 23.84 -10.84
C VAL A 117 11.81 25.09 -10.10
N LEU A 118 10.87 25.83 -10.71
CA LEU A 118 10.37 27.10 -10.14
C LEU A 118 9.54 26.93 -8.86
N TYR A 119 8.85 25.80 -8.69
CA TYR A 119 8.01 25.53 -7.52
C TYR A 119 8.15 24.08 -7.06
N VAL A 120 8.74 23.90 -5.87
CA VAL A 120 8.62 22.65 -5.11
C VAL A 120 7.48 22.83 -4.11
N LYS A 121 6.40 22.07 -4.28
CA LYS A 121 5.26 22.07 -3.36
C LYS A 121 5.73 21.69 -1.95
N PRO A 122 5.53 22.55 -0.92
CA PRO A 122 6.00 22.24 0.43
C PRO A 122 5.44 20.92 0.97
N PRO A 123 6.17 20.20 1.83
CA PRO A 123 5.69 18.98 2.49
C PRO A 123 4.42 19.27 3.31
N VAL A 124 3.26 19.05 2.70
CA VAL A 124 1.97 19.19 3.39
C VAL A 124 1.74 18.01 4.32
N ASP A 125 1.26 18.34 5.52
CA ASP A 125 0.82 17.38 6.53
C ASP A 125 -0.07 16.30 5.89
N ALA A 126 0.27 15.02 6.07
CA ALA A 126 -0.46 13.91 5.43
C ALA A 126 -1.95 13.88 5.85
N LYS A 127 -2.29 14.49 6.98
CA LYS A 127 -3.66 14.73 7.46
C LYS A 127 -4.38 15.78 6.61
N ALA A 128 -3.73 16.91 6.32
CA ALA A 128 -4.27 18.00 5.51
C ALA A 128 -4.38 17.62 4.02
N GLU A 129 -3.38 16.93 3.45
CA GLU A 129 -3.44 16.45 2.07
C GLU A 129 -4.58 15.44 1.87
N LYS A 130 -4.77 14.53 2.84
CA LYS A 130 -5.87 13.56 2.86
C LYS A 130 -7.24 14.23 3.00
N GLU A 131 -7.33 15.35 3.72
CA GLU A 131 -8.56 16.14 3.81
C GLU A 131 -8.83 16.93 2.52
N LYS A 132 -7.80 17.52 1.89
CA LYS A 132 -7.92 18.19 0.59
C LYS A 132 -8.36 17.22 -0.50
N LYS A 133 -7.72 16.05 -0.63
CA LYS A 133 -8.14 14.97 -1.54
C LYS A 133 -9.56 14.47 -1.28
N LYS A 134 -10.02 14.48 -0.02
CA LYS A 134 -11.42 14.16 0.32
C LYS A 134 -12.40 15.26 -0.12
N LYS A 135 -12.03 16.53 0.00
CA LYS A 135 -12.84 17.68 -0.49
C LYS A 135 -12.89 17.72 -2.01
N GLU A 136 -11.77 17.49 -2.69
CA GLU A 136 -11.69 17.41 -4.16
C GLU A 136 -12.51 16.22 -4.70
N ALA A 137 -12.42 15.04 -4.07
CA ALA A 137 -13.24 13.88 -4.44
C ALA A 137 -14.75 14.09 -4.18
N ALA A 138 -15.13 14.93 -3.20
CA ALA A 138 -16.52 15.31 -2.97
C ALA A 138 -17.02 16.34 -3.99
N ALA A 139 -16.20 17.32 -4.36
CA ALA A 139 -16.53 18.31 -5.39
C ALA A 139 -16.72 17.64 -6.76
N ALA A 140 -15.81 16.74 -7.15
CA ALA A 140 -15.92 15.96 -8.39
C ALA A 140 -17.12 15.01 -8.42
N ALA A 141 -17.71 14.66 -7.26
CA ALA A 141 -18.95 13.89 -7.17
C ALA A 141 -20.22 14.76 -7.28
N ALA A 142 -20.10 16.09 -7.17
CA ALA A 142 -21.21 17.04 -7.19
C ALA A 142 -21.46 17.67 -8.57
N THR A 143 -20.48 17.67 -9.47
CA THR A 143 -20.55 18.34 -10.79
C THR A 143 -21.03 17.47 -11.95
N GLY A 144 -21.27 16.17 -11.73
CA GLY A 144 -21.92 15.29 -12.72
C GLY A 144 -21.14 15.04 -14.02
N GLY A 145 -19.82 15.30 -14.04
CA GLY A 145 -18.99 15.17 -15.24
C GLY A 145 -18.93 13.75 -15.80
N GLU A 146 -18.88 13.64 -17.13
CA GLU A 146 -18.80 12.38 -17.87
C GLU A 146 -17.51 11.58 -17.59
N ALA A 147 -17.46 10.35 -18.09
CA ALA A 147 -16.55 9.27 -17.69
C ALA A 147 -15.04 9.63 -17.69
N SER A 148 -14.58 10.21 -16.58
CA SER A 148 -13.18 10.45 -16.27
C SER A 148 -12.39 9.13 -16.09
N LEU A 149 -11.08 9.21 -16.28
CA LEU A 149 -10.19 8.07 -16.45
C LEU A 149 -10.14 7.14 -15.23
N VAL A 150 -9.95 5.83 -15.47
CA VAL A 150 -10.07 4.79 -14.44
C VAL A 150 -8.91 4.85 -13.43
N ASP A 151 -9.09 5.69 -12.42
CA ASP A 151 -8.31 5.65 -11.19
C ASP A 151 -8.57 4.32 -10.46
N ARG A 152 -7.64 3.37 -10.60
CA ARG A 152 -7.64 2.07 -9.91
C ARG A 152 -7.60 2.17 -8.37
N THR A 153 -7.60 3.37 -7.79
CA THR A 153 -7.87 3.61 -6.35
C THR A 153 -9.38 3.54 -6.01
N LYS A 154 -10.29 3.69 -6.99
CA LYS A 154 -11.75 3.82 -6.75
C LYS A 154 -12.59 2.56 -7.02
N GLU A 155 -12.05 1.54 -7.67
CA GLU A 155 -12.87 0.42 -8.19
C GLU A 155 -13.38 -0.59 -7.13
N LYS A 156 -13.11 -0.35 -5.84
CA LYS A 156 -13.77 -1.05 -4.71
C LYS A 156 -14.80 -0.19 -3.95
N VAL A 157 -15.35 0.85 -4.60
CA VAL A 157 -16.38 1.75 -4.01
C VAL A 157 -17.76 1.61 -4.69
N LYS A 158 -17.85 1.26 -5.98
CA LYS A 158 -19.14 1.14 -6.68
C LYS A 158 -20.07 0.06 -6.10
N GLU A 159 -19.51 -1.02 -5.53
CA GLU A 159 -20.30 -2.11 -4.90
C GLU A 159 -20.98 -1.70 -3.57
N VAL A 160 -20.76 -0.47 -3.08
CA VAL A 160 -21.30 0.02 -1.79
C VAL A 160 -22.54 0.93 -1.97
N VAL A 161 -22.81 1.41 -3.19
CA VAL A 161 -23.82 2.47 -3.43
C VAL A 161 -25.23 1.91 -3.69
N GLU A 162 -25.34 0.72 -4.29
CA GLU A 162 -26.63 0.04 -4.55
C GLU A 162 -27.37 -0.35 -3.24
N THR A 163 -26.64 -0.64 -2.16
CA THR A 163 -27.21 -1.15 -0.89
C THR A 163 -27.84 -0.08 0.01
N ALA A 164 -28.19 1.10 -0.53
CA ALA A 164 -28.58 2.29 0.25
C ALA A 164 -30.01 2.82 -0.03
N LYS A 165 -30.85 2.08 -0.76
CA LYS A 165 -32.29 2.37 -0.91
C LYS A 165 -33.14 1.12 -0.63
N GLU A 166 -34.42 1.37 -0.33
CA GLU A 166 -35.49 0.39 -0.09
C GLU A 166 -35.35 -0.57 1.11
N LYS A 167 -35.86 -0.13 2.26
CA LYS A 167 -36.59 -0.99 3.22
C LYS A 167 -37.80 -0.23 3.77
N ILE A 168 -38.82 -0.98 4.19
CA ILE A 168 -40.19 -0.54 4.57
C ILE A 168 -41.02 -0.18 3.31
N ALA A 169 -42.17 -0.80 2.94
CA ALA A 169 -42.87 -2.07 3.26
C ALA A 169 -43.93 -2.32 2.11
N THR A 170 -44.79 -3.35 1.98
CA THR A 170 -45.24 -4.50 2.82
C THR A 170 -45.80 -5.64 1.90
N ASP A 171 -46.24 -6.76 2.51
CA ASP A 171 -47.21 -7.81 2.05
C ASP A 171 -47.46 -8.17 0.54
N LYS A 172 -47.07 -9.43 0.20
CA LYS A 172 -47.81 -10.49 -0.55
C LYS A 172 -48.27 -10.29 -2.03
N PRO A 173 -48.48 -11.39 -2.83
CA PRO A 173 -47.75 -12.68 -2.84
C PRO A 173 -47.52 -13.34 -4.25
N LYS A 174 -46.34 -13.99 -4.42
CA LYS A 174 -46.12 -15.31 -5.09
C LYS A 174 -46.61 -15.55 -6.55
N LYS A 175 -45.63 -15.79 -7.47
CA LYS A 175 -45.61 -17.03 -8.30
C LYS A 175 -44.22 -17.44 -8.86
N GLU A 176 -44.16 -18.68 -9.37
CA GLU A 176 -42.99 -19.49 -9.80
C GLU A 176 -41.86 -18.76 -10.55
N LYS A 177 -40.55 -18.95 -10.30
CA LYS A 177 -39.68 -20.15 -10.10
C LYS A 177 -39.13 -20.76 -11.40
N LYS A 178 -37.80 -20.60 -11.63
CA LYS A 178 -36.98 -21.60 -12.32
C LYS A 178 -35.53 -21.55 -11.80
N GLU A 179 -34.93 -22.70 -11.53
CA GLU A 179 -33.67 -22.81 -10.77
C GLU A 179 -32.39 -22.76 -11.61
N LYS A 180 -31.35 -22.14 -11.04
CA LYS A 180 -29.95 -22.59 -11.15
C LYS A 180 -29.33 -22.58 -9.75
N ALA A 181 -28.58 -23.62 -9.41
CA ALA A 181 -28.14 -23.87 -8.04
C ALA A 181 -27.16 -22.80 -7.52
N PRO A 182 -27.39 -22.20 -6.33
CA PRO A 182 -26.40 -21.35 -5.69
C PRO A 182 -25.26 -22.19 -5.12
N LYS A 183 -24.01 -21.80 -5.39
CA LYS A 183 -22.90 -22.17 -4.48
C LYS A 183 -23.23 -21.61 -3.10
N GLN A 184 -23.03 -22.40 -2.04
CA GLN A 184 -23.17 -21.92 -0.66
C GLN A 184 -22.20 -20.76 -0.43
N LYS A 185 -22.72 -19.53 -0.32
CA LYS A 185 -22.06 -18.52 0.51
C LYS A 185 -22.20 -19.01 1.94
N ALA A 186 -21.08 -19.26 2.62
CA ALA A 186 -21.10 -19.47 4.06
C ALA A 186 -21.78 -18.27 4.72
N ALA A 187 -22.59 -18.52 5.74
CA ALA A 187 -23.14 -17.44 6.56
C ALA A 187 -21.98 -16.63 7.17
N PRO A 188 -22.14 -15.31 7.40
CA PRO A 188 -21.18 -14.56 8.18
C PRO A 188 -20.98 -15.26 9.53
N ALA A 189 -19.74 -15.63 9.85
CA ALA A 189 -19.43 -16.21 11.15
C ALA A 189 -19.88 -15.23 12.25
N PRO A 190 -20.40 -15.71 13.40
CA PRO A 190 -20.71 -14.84 14.52
C PRO A 190 -19.48 -14.01 14.88
N ALA A 191 -19.70 -12.73 15.19
CA ALA A 191 -18.60 -11.80 15.45
C ALA A 191 -17.73 -12.35 16.59
N ALA A 192 -16.48 -12.70 16.26
CA ALA A 192 -15.56 -13.30 17.20
C ALA A 192 -15.33 -12.35 18.40
N PRO A 193 -15.21 -12.90 19.63
CA PRO A 193 -15.06 -12.09 20.83
C PRO A 193 -13.80 -11.23 20.77
N LEU A 194 -13.84 -10.08 21.42
CA LEU A 194 -12.73 -9.13 21.49
C LEU A 194 -11.50 -9.82 22.10
N SER A 195 -10.47 -10.04 21.28
CA SER A 195 -9.25 -10.79 21.63
C SER A 195 -8.09 -10.39 20.72
N PRO A 196 -6.83 -10.35 21.20
CA PRO A 196 -5.66 -10.18 20.32
C PRO A 196 -5.52 -11.33 19.31
N ALA A 197 -6.17 -12.48 19.52
CA ALA A 197 -6.27 -13.59 18.56
C ALA A 197 -6.86 -13.20 17.19
N LEU A 198 -7.55 -12.06 17.11
CA LEU A 198 -8.08 -11.47 15.89
C LEU A 198 -6.97 -10.95 14.96
N ILE A 199 -5.76 -10.71 15.48
CA ILE A 199 -4.58 -10.25 14.76
C ILE A 199 -3.83 -11.47 14.20
N ASP A 200 -3.54 -11.48 12.90
CA ASP A 200 -2.82 -12.56 12.21
C ASP A 200 -1.31 -12.37 12.42
N LEU A 201 -0.78 -12.90 13.53
CA LEU A 201 0.65 -12.93 13.80
C LEU A 201 1.26 -14.22 13.23
N ARG A 202 2.32 -14.08 12.44
CA ARG A 202 3.06 -15.22 11.85
C ARG A 202 4.56 -15.02 11.95
N VAL A 203 5.31 -16.12 11.86
CA VAL A 203 6.74 -16.09 11.61
C VAL A 203 6.99 -15.69 10.15
N GLY A 204 7.77 -14.63 9.97
CA GLY A 204 8.28 -14.18 8.66
C GLY A 204 9.77 -14.51 8.51
N HIS A 205 10.20 -14.74 7.28
CA HIS A 205 11.61 -14.89 6.92
C HIS A 205 11.97 -13.86 5.85
N ILE A 206 12.88 -12.94 6.17
CA ILE A 206 13.34 -11.88 5.26
C ILE A 206 14.34 -12.49 4.29
N LEU A 207 13.88 -12.86 3.09
CA LEU A 207 14.75 -13.42 2.04
C LEU A 207 15.65 -12.35 1.44
N LYS A 208 15.18 -11.09 1.44
CA LYS A 208 15.91 -9.93 0.93
C LYS A 208 15.40 -8.65 1.60
N ALA A 209 16.30 -7.74 1.95
CA ALA A 209 15.99 -6.35 2.24
C ALA A 209 16.85 -5.40 1.40
N ILE A 210 16.29 -4.25 1.03
CA ILE A 210 17.00 -3.15 0.33
C ILE A 210 16.59 -1.80 0.92
N ASN A 211 17.41 -0.76 0.71
CA ASN A 211 17.00 0.63 0.92
C ASN A 211 15.77 0.95 0.05
N HIS A 212 14.82 1.70 0.60
CA HIS A 212 13.69 2.20 -0.19
C HIS A 212 14.17 3.29 -1.16
N PRO A 213 13.89 3.20 -2.47
CA PRO A 213 14.45 4.12 -3.46
C PRO A 213 14.07 5.59 -3.19
N ASP A 214 12.82 5.85 -2.79
CA ASP A 214 12.31 7.20 -2.55
C ASP A 214 12.20 7.60 -1.05
N ALA A 215 12.94 6.93 -0.14
CA ALA A 215 12.83 7.21 1.30
C ALA A 215 14.01 6.70 2.16
N ASP A 216 14.87 7.62 2.61
CA ASP A 216 16.11 7.27 3.33
C ASP A 216 15.90 6.48 4.63
N SER A 217 14.81 6.70 5.37
CA SER A 217 14.53 6.00 6.63
C SER A 217 13.84 4.64 6.47
N LEU A 218 13.51 4.21 5.25
CA LEU A 218 12.76 2.98 5.01
C LEU A 218 13.63 1.88 4.38
N TYR A 219 13.42 0.63 4.83
CA TYR A 219 13.77 -0.57 4.07
C TYR A 219 12.54 -1.14 3.37
N VAL A 220 12.76 -1.72 2.19
CA VAL A 220 11.82 -2.59 1.48
C VAL A 220 12.30 -4.02 1.64
N SER A 221 11.53 -4.84 2.35
CA SER A 221 11.82 -6.25 2.61
C SER A 221 10.89 -7.16 1.83
N THR A 222 11.45 -8.23 1.26
CA THR A 222 10.74 -9.36 0.64
C THR A 222 10.69 -10.47 1.68
N ILE A 223 9.51 -10.64 2.30
CA ILE A 223 9.33 -11.53 3.46
C ILE A 223 8.43 -12.71 3.10
N ALA A 224 8.94 -13.93 3.21
CA ALA A 224 8.15 -15.16 3.11
C ALA A 224 7.37 -15.38 4.41
N VAL A 225 6.06 -15.67 4.31
CA VAL A 225 5.12 -15.75 5.45
C VAL A 225 4.12 -16.91 5.34
N GLY A 226 4.49 -17.96 4.60
CA GLY A 226 3.67 -19.17 4.36
C GLY A 226 2.43 -18.95 3.49
N ASP A 227 2.31 -17.81 2.81
CA ASP A 227 1.19 -17.55 1.91
C ASP A 227 1.24 -18.42 0.65
N LYS A 228 0.07 -18.60 0.03
CA LYS A 228 -0.10 -19.39 -1.20
C LYS A 228 -0.12 -18.48 -2.44
N PRO A 229 0.22 -18.99 -3.63
CA PRO A 229 0.10 -18.23 -4.88
C PRO A 229 -1.34 -17.74 -5.12
N GLY A 230 -1.48 -16.64 -5.87
CA GLY A 230 -2.79 -16.12 -6.32
C GLY A 230 -3.23 -14.77 -5.73
N ASN A 231 -2.35 -14.04 -5.03
CA ASN A 231 -2.57 -12.63 -4.70
C ASN A 231 -1.71 -11.73 -5.62
N GLU A 232 -2.34 -10.75 -6.26
CA GLU A 232 -1.70 -9.74 -7.13
C GLU A 232 -0.67 -8.85 -6.40
N ASP A 233 -0.77 -8.75 -5.08
CA ASP A 233 0.10 -7.94 -4.23
C ASP A 233 1.38 -8.66 -3.75
N TYR A 234 1.51 -9.96 -4.02
CA TYR A 234 2.63 -10.78 -3.54
C TYR A 234 3.59 -11.10 -4.68
N VAL A 235 4.87 -11.24 -4.34
CA VAL A 235 5.95 -11.55 -5.29
C VAL A 235 6.49 -12.94 -5.05
N GLU A 236 6.78 -13.68 -6.10
CA GLU A 236 7.56 -14.91 -5.98
C GLU A 236 9.06 -14.56 -5.93
N TYR A 237 9.76 -15.08 -4.93
CA TYR A 237 11.20 -14.88 -4.75
C TYR A 237 11.81 -16.17 -4.19
N GLU A 238 12.86 -16.68 -4.84
CA GLU A 238 13.54 -17.94 -4.48
C GLU A 238 12.57 -19.14 -4.27
N GLY A 239 11.51 -19.21 -5.09
CA GLY A 239 10.49 -20.26 -5.04
C GLY A 239 9.48 -20.11 -3.89
N GLN A 240 9.48 -18.99 -3.17
CA GLN A 240 8.57 -18.70 -2.06
C GLN A 240 7.68 -17.49 -2.38
N ILE A 241 6.41 -17.57 -2.01
CA ILE A 241 5.47 -16.45 -2.13
C ILE A 241 5.71 -15.49 -0.95
N CYS A 242 6.13 -14.28 -1.30
CA CYS A 242 6.61 -13.28 -0.37
C CYS A 242 5.77 -12.01 -0.43
N ARG A 243 5.69 -11.33 0.71
CA ARG A 243 5.12 -9.99 0.81
C ARG A 243 6.21 -8.94 0.70
N THR A 244 5.91 -7.87 -0.03
CA THR A 244 6.64 -6.61 0.08
C THR A 244 6.26 -5.93 1.39
N VAL A 245 7.25 -5.58 2.21
CA VAL A 245 7.06 -4.95 3.51
C VAL A 245 7.99 -3.74 3.62
N CYS A 246 7.40 -2.55 3.72
CA CYS A 246 8.13 -1.31 4.00
C CYS A 246 8.23 -1.11 5.52
N SER A 247 9.43 -0.81 6.02
CA SER A 247 9.70 -0.71 7.47
C SER A 247 10.66 0.44 7.79
N GLY A 248 10.36 1.20 8.84
CA GLY A 248 11.14 2.39 9.26
C GLY A 248 12.37 2.05 10.09
N LEU A 249 13.25 1.20 9.53
CA LEU A 249 14.38 0.61 10.25
C LEU A 249 15.76 1.08 9.73
N ASN A 250 15.81 1.81 8.62
CA ASN A 250 17.10 2.29 8.11
C ASN A 250 17.64 3.40 9.01
N GLY A 251 18.90 3.30 9.39
CA GLY A 251 19.52 4.12 10.44
C GLY A 251 19.29 3.62 11.87
N LEU A 252 18.44 2.60 12.09
CA LEU A 252 18.23 1.97 13.40
C LEU A 252 18.79 0.54 13.47
N ILE A 253 18.65 -0.23 12.38
CA ILE A 253 19.17 -1.60 12.25
C ILE A 253 20.00 -1.67 10.95
N PRO A 254 21.23 -2.21 10.94
CA PRO A 254 22.02 -2.35 9.72
C PRO A 254 21.34 -3.24 8.67
N LEU A 255 21.43 -2.85 7.40
CA LEU A 255 20.84 -3.60 6.27
C LEU A 255 21.34 -5.05 6.18
N GLU A 256 22.58 -5.31 6.59
CA GLU A 256 23.15 -6.67 6.66
C GLU A 256 22.42 -7.53 7.70
N SER A 257 22.09 -6.95 8.86
CA SER A 257 21.34 -7.59 9.96
C SER A 257 19.85 -7.82 9.66
N MET A 258 19.40 -7.46 8.45
CA MET A 258 18.05 -7.75 7.93
C MET A 258 18.03 -8.97 7.01
N GLN A 259 19.15 -9.34 6.37
CA GLN A 259 19.17 -10.42 5.36
C GLN A 259 19.09 -11.79 6.03
N GLY A 260 18.25 -12.70 5.50
CA GLY A 260 18.04 -14.04 6.05
C GLY A 260 17.44 -14.07 7.47
N ARG A 261 16.94 -12.93 7.98
CA ARG A 261 16.49 -12.83 9.37
C ARG A 261 15.07 -13.37 9.52
N LYS A 262 14.87 -14.21 10.54
CA LYS A 262 13.52 -14.58 11.02
C LYS A 262 12.97 -13.49 11.94
N VAL A 263 11.68 -13.21 11.79
CA VAL A 263 10.96 -12.13 12.49
C VAL A 263 9.53 -12.57 12.82
N VAL A 264 8.83 -11.87 13.70
CA VAL A 264 7.37 -11.92 13.78
C VAL A 264 6.77 -10.81 12.91
N VAL A 265 5.67 -11.10 12.21
CA VAL A 265 4.97 -10.16 11.32
C VAL A 265 3.46 -10.14 11.56
N VAL A 266 2.85 -8.98 11.30
CA VAL A 266 1.40 -8.75 11.32
C VAL A 266 0.85 -8.87 9.90
N CYS A 267 0.07 -9.92 9.63
CA CYS A 267 -0.34 -10.35 8.30
C CYS A 267 -1.77 -9.96 7.88
N ASN A 268 -2.61 -9.40 8.75
CA ASN A 268 -3.98 -9.00 8.42
C ASN A 268 -4.30 -7.51 8.59
N LEU A 269 -3.29 -6.65 8.77
CA LEU A 269 -3.46 -5.20 8.61
C LEU A 269 -3.83 -4.86 7.15
N LYS A 270 -4.62 -3.81 6.96
CA LYS A 270 -4.96 -3.31 5.63
C LYS A 270 -3.68 -2.78 4.94
N PRO A 271 -3.30 -3.26 3.74
CA PRO A 271 -2.07 -2.82 3.05
C PRO A 271 -1.99 -1.30 2.86
N VAL A 272 -0.79 -0.75 3.06
CA VAL A 272 -0.50 0.69 3.06
C VAL A 272 0.54 1.01 1.98
N LYS A 273 0.29 2.04 1.16
CA LYS A 273 1.33 2.59 0.28
C LYS A 273 2.24 3.52 1.10
N MET A 274 3.50 3.15 1.25
CA MET A 274 4.56 3.97 1.83
C MET A 274 5.45 4.44 0.68
N ARG A 275 5.50 5.76 0.43
CA ARG A 275 6.37 6.40 -0.58
C ARG A 275 6.31 5.74 -1.97
N GLY A 276 5.10 5.32 -2.37
CA GLY A 276 4.82 4.65 -3.66
C GLY A 276 4.69 3.14 -3.55
N ILE A 277 5.57 2.49 -2.78
CA ILE A 277 5.61 1.02 -2.62
C ILE A 277 4.51 0.55 -1.65
N LYS A 278 3.85 -0.56 -1.98
CA LYS A 278 2.76 -1.13 -1.19
C LYS A 278 3.30 -2.13 -0.16
N SER A 279 3.18 -1.79 1.12
CA SER A 279 3.48 -2.68 2.24
C SER A 279 2.27 -3.56 2.55
N CYS A 280 2.48 -4.88 2.55
CA CYS A 280 1.42 -5.90 2.67
C CYS A 280 1.48 -6.69 3.98
N ALA A 281 2.38 -6.34 4.89
CA ALA A 281 2.43 -6.77 6.30
C ALA A 281 3.20 -5.69 7.10
N MET A 282 3.43 -5.93 8.39
CA MET A 282 4.27 -5.11 9.25
C MET A 282 5.21 -6.02 10.05
N VAL A 283 6.48 -5.64 10.24
CA VAL A 283 7.42 -6.38 11.10
C VAL A 283 7.24 -5.91 12.54
N LEU A 284 7.16 -6.85 13.47
CA LEU A 284 6.97 -6.56 14.90
C LEU A 284 8.33 -6.28 15.58
N ALA A 285 8.42 -5.18 16.34
CA ALA A 285 9.64 -4.75 17.01
C ALA A 285 9.38 -4.18 18.41
N ALA A 286 10.33 -4.35 19.32
CA ALA A 286 10.37 -3.66 20.59
C ALA A 286 11.09 -2.30 20.47
N SER A 287 10.60 -1.33 21.23
CA SER A 287 11.21 -0.02 21.44
C SER A 287 10.97 0.43 22.89
N PRO A 288 11.87 1.19 23.53
CA PRO A 288 11.67 1.68 24.90
C PRO A 288 10.32 2.37 25.11
N LYS A 289 9.74 2.24 26.31
CA LYS A 289 8.60 3.06 26.73
C LYS A 289 9.03 4.53 26.80
N ILE A 290 8.29 5.37 26.07
CA ILE A 290 8.38 6.83 26.18
C ILE A 290 7.85 7.20 27.57
N LYS A 291 8.54 8.05 28.34
CA LYS A 291 8.01 8.53 29.62
C LYS A 291 6.93 9.58 29.40
N GLU A 292 6.06 9.75 30.38
CA GLU A 292 5.03 10.79 30.34
C GLU A 292 5.69 12.19 30.21
N GLY A 293 5.38 12.89 29.12
CA GLY A 293 5.99 14.20 28.78
C GLY A 293 7.19 14.13 27.82
N GLU A 294 7.76 12.96 27.54
CA GLU A 294 8.76 12.78 26.47
C GLU A 294 8.06 12.66 25.10
N VAL A 295 8.74 13.11 24.03
CA VAL A 295 8.25 12.97 22.65
C VAL A 295 8.84 11.70 22.02
N ASP A 296 8.00 10.84 21.45
CA ASP A 296 8.46 9.70 20.66
C ASP A 296 9.05 10.20 19.33
N ASP A 297 10.37 10.41 19.30
CA ASP A 297 11.10 10.83 18.10
C ASP A 297 11.51 9.64 17.20
N HIS A 298 11.16 8.41 17.62
CA HIS A 298 11.49 7.14 16.99
C HIS A 298 13.00 6.87 16.80
N LYS A 299 13.91 7.57 17.51
CA LYS A 299 15.37 7.36 17.44
C LYS A 299 15.94 6.45 18.54
N GLY A 300 15.10 5.99 19.46
CA GLY A 300 15.52 4.99 20.46
C GLY A 300 15.96 3.68 19.81
N PRO A 301 16.69 2.81 20.54
CA PRO A 301 17.03 1.47 20.04
C PRO A 301 15.75 0.70 19.67
N VAL A 302 15.76 0.06 18.51
CA VAL A 302 14.66 -0.78 18.01
C VAL A 302 15.16 -2.19 17.78
N GLU A 303 14.47 -3.16 18.37
CA GLU A 303 14.85 -4.58 18.32
C GLU A 303 13.74 -5.42 17.67
N LEU A 304 14.06 -6.14 16.59
CA LEU A 304 13.08 -7.02 15.94
C LEU A 304 12.76 -8.23 16.82
N VAL A 305 11.46 -8.50 16.97
CA VAL A 305 10.97 -9.68 17.68
C VAL A 305 11.44 -10.93 16.94
N THR A 306 12.23 -11.72 17.65
CA THR A 306 12.93 -12.89 17.12
C THR A 306 12.17 -14.15 17.53
N PRO A 307 11.64 -14.94 16.58
CA PRO A 307 10.95 -16.19 16.90
C PRO A 307 11.95 -17.28 17.34
N PRO A 308 11.49 -18.32 18.06
CA PRO A 308 12.34 -19.41 18.53
C PRO A 308 13.07 -20.14 17.40
N GLU A 309 14.18 -20.78 17.76
CA GLU A 309 14.96 -21.60 16.82
C GLU A 309 14.11 -22.74 16.24
N GLY A 310 14.40 -23.14 15.00
CA GLY A 310 13.60 -24.14 14.27
C GLY A 310 12.30 -23.63 13.65
N ALA A 311 11.70 -22.53 14.14
CA ALA A 311 10.45 -21.98 13.60
C ALA A 311 10.56 -21.60 12.10
N LYS A 312 9.47 -21.78 11.34
CA LYS A 312 9.43 -21.71 9.87
C LYS A 312 8.58 -20.55 9.37
N ALA A 313 8.86 -20.07 8.16
CA ALA A 313 8.07 -19.03 7.53
C ALA A 313 6.60 -19.46 7.36
N GLY A 314 5.68 -18.73 8.00
CA GLY A 314 4.26 -19.05 8.04
C GLY A 314 3.76 -19.77 9.30
N ASP A 315 4.65 -20.26 10.18
CA ASP A 315 4.23 -20.78 11.49
C ASP A 315 3.40 -19.71 12.20
N ARG A 316 2.23 -20.10 12.72
CA ARG A 316 1.38 -19.15 13.43
C ARG A 316 2.01 -18.73 14.76
N VAL A 317 1.73 -17.51 15.20
CA VAL A 317 2.13 -16.98 16.51
C VAL A 317 0.89 -16.48 17.25
N TRP A 318 0.82 -16.66 18.57
CA TRP A 318 -0.25 -16.14 19.43
C TRP A 318 0.27 -15.92 20.86
N PHE A 319 -0.53 -15.26 21.71
CA PHE A 319 -0.21 -15.11 23.13
C PHE A 319 -0.89 -16.22 23.94
N GLU A 320 -0.15 -16.89 24.83
CA GLU A 320 -0.67 -17.97 25.69
C GLU A 320 -1.99 -17.58 26.40
N GLY A 321 -3.02 -18.41 26.31
CA GLY A 321 -4.35 -18.13 26.88
C GLY A 321 -5.22 -17.19 26.03
N TRP A 322 -4.72 -16.77 24.87
CA TRP A 322 -5.41 -15.97 23.86
C TRP A 322 -5.40 -16.67 22.49
N GLU A 323 -5.66 -17.97 22.51
CA GLU A 323 -5.92 -18.78 21.33
C GLU A 323 -7.24 -18.34 20.64
N GLY A 324 -7.38 -18.65 19.35
CA GLY A 324 -8.54 -18.28 18.54
C GLY A 324 -8.23 -18.35 17.05
N SER A 325 -8.90 -17.54 16.22
CA SER A 325 -8.62 -17.40 14.78
C SER A 325 -8.63 -15.93 14.36
N PRO A 326 -7.70 -15.49 13.48
CA PRO A 326 -7.62 -14.09 13.06
C PRO A 326 -8.75 -13.67 12.11
N GLU A 327 -9.04 -12.36 12.05
CA GLU A 327 -9.87 -11.82 10.96
C GLU A 327 -9.09 -11.85 9.65
N GLY A 328 -9.75 -12.08 8.51
CA GLY A 328 -9.06 -12.12 7.21
C GLY A 328 -8.36 -10.80 6.83
N VAL A 329 -8.97 -9.66 7.17
CA VAL A 329 -8.35 -8.32 7.17
C VAL A 329 -8.99 -7.51 8.29
N LEU A 330 -8.18 -6.94 9.18
CA LEU A 330 -8.65 -6.08 10.27
C LEU A 330 -9.35 -4.84 9.71
N ASN A 331 -10.55 -4.56 10.20
CA ASN A 331 -11.29 -3.35 9.85
C ASN A 331 -10.75 -2.14 10.64
N PRO A 332 -10.16 -1.11 10.01
CA PRO A 332 -9.59 0.04 10.73
C PRO A 332 -10.62 0.86 11.53
N LYS A 333 -11.93 0.70 11.26
CA LYS A 333 -12.99 1.32 12.08
C LYS A 333 -13.17 0.63 13.44
N LYS A 334 -12.76 -0.64 13.58
CA LYS A 334 -12.81 -1.39 14.85
C LYS A 334 -11.63 -1.08 15.78
N LYS A 335 -10.54 -0.50 15.26
CA LYS A 335 -9.29 -0.23 15.99
C LYS A 335 -8.66 -1.43 16.73
N ILE A 336 -8.83 -2.65 16.21
CA ILE A 336 -8.38 -3.89 16.89
C ILE A 336 -6.89 -3.85 17.24
N TRP A 337 -6.04 -3.38 16.32
CA TRP A 337 -4.61 -3.25 16.59
C TRP A 337 -4.36 -2.23 17.70
N GLU A 338 -4.95 -1.03 17.58
CA GLU A 338 -4.78 0.07 18.53
C GLU A 338 -5.40 -0.21 19.92
N THR A 339 -6.30 -1.18 20.04
CA THR A 339 -6.83 -1.68 21.32
C THR A 339 -5.87 -2.65 22.01
N PHE A 340 -5.17 -3.52 21.29
CA PHE A 340 -4.32 -4.55 21.90
C PHE A 340 -2.84 -4.19 21.99
N GLN A 341 -2.33 -3.39 21.04
CA GLN A 341 -0.93 -2.99 21.00
C GLN A 341 -0.42 -2.37 22.31
N PRO A 342 -1.18 -1.53 23.06
CA PRO A 342 -0.73 -1.02 24.35
C PRO A 342 -0.38 -2.09 25.40
N GLY A 343 -0.94 -3.30 25.29
CA GLY A 343 -0.60 -4.43 26.15
C GLY A 343 0.58 -5.27 25.66
N PHE A 344 1.10 -5.06 24.44
CA PHE A 344 2.26 -5.80 23.92
C PHE A 344 3.55 -5.24 24.52
N THR A 345 4.21 -6.05 25.36
CA THR A 345 5.38 -5.66 26.16
C THR A 345 6.46 -6.75 26.12
N THR A 346 7.63 -6.47 26.69
CA THR A 346 8.66 -7.49 26.97
C THR A 346 8.83 -7.76 28.46
N THR A 347 9.20 -9.00 28.82
CA THR A 347 9.44 -9.41 30.22
C THR A 347 10.88 -9.14 30.66
N ASP A 348 11.17 -9.30 31.96
CA ASP A 348 12.55 -9.32 32.47
C ASP A 348 13.41 -10.45 31.88
N GLY A 349 12.78 -11.51 31.36
CA GLY A 349 13.41 -12.60 30.63
C GLY A 349 13.56 -12.34 29.13
N LEU A 350 13.26 -11.12 28.66
CA LEU A 350 13.28 -10.70 27.24
C LEU A 350 12.27 -11.43 26.34
N GLU A 351 11.30 -12.15 26.93
CA GLU A 351 10.17 -12.74 26.23
C GLU A 351 9.19 -11.63 25.82
N VAL A 352 8.61 -11.72 24.63
CA VAL A 352 7.48 -10.86 24.25
C VAL A 352 6.20 -11.41 24.90
N ALA A 353 5.36 -10.55 25.45
CA ALA A 353 4.12 -10.92 26.14
C ALA A 353 3.00 -9.92 25.89
N PHE A 354 1.76 -10.35 26.11
CA PHE A 354 0.58 -9.50 26.16
C PHE A 354 0.08 -9.39 27.60
N ASP A 355 0.09 -8.17 28.15
CA ASP A 355 -0.53 -7.84 29.43
C ASP A 355 -1.98 -7.40 29.21
N ALA A 356 -2.91 -8.30 29.55
CA ALA A 356 -4.33 -8.04 29.40
C ALA A 356 -4.84 -6.93 30.34
N GLY A 357 -4.15 -6.69 31.46
CA GLY A 357 -4.54 -5.67 32.44
C GLY A 357 -4.42 -4.23 31.93
N VAL A 358 -3.66 -4.00 30.86
CA VAL A 358 -3.54 -2.69 30.19
C VAL A 358 -4.72 -2.41 29.26
N VAL A 359 -5.47 -3.44 28.87
CA VAL A 359 -6.58 -3.34 27.90
C VAL A 359 -7.91 -3.44 28.63
N GLU A 360 -8.36 -2.32 29.21
CA GLU A 360 -9.58 -2.21 30.04
C GLU A 360 -10.82 -2.90 29.41
N GLN A 361 -10.94 -2.86 28.08
CA GLN A 361 -12.07 -3.40 27.34
C GLN A 361 -12.16 -4.94 27.39
N LEU A 362 -11.12 -5.63 27.84
CA LEU A 362 -11.14 -7.08 28.07
C LEU A 362 -11.74 -7.49 29.42
N GLY A 363 -11.73 -6.60 30.42
CA GLY A 363 -12.15 -6.93 31.79
C GLY A 363 -11.36 -8.09 32.43
N LYS A 364 -10.13 -8.35 31.97
CA LYS A 364 -9.28 -9.48 32.35
C LYS A 364 -7.88 -9.00 32.72
N THR A 365 -7.21 -9.74 33.59
CA THR A 365 -5.82 -9.50 34.01
C THR A 365 -4.95 -10.72 33.70
N GLY A 366 -3.63 -10.54 33.79
CA GLY A 366 -2.63 -11.59 33.54
C GLY A 366 -1.84 -11.37 32.26
N ARG A 367 -0.73 -12.11 32.14
CA ARG A 367 0.20 -12.05 31.00
C ARG A 367 0.27 -13.39 30.30
N GLY A 368 0.15 -13.39 28.97
CA GLY A 368 0.44 -14.55 28.11
C GLY A 368 1.66 -14.25 27.24
N ARG A 369 2.61 -15.18 27.13
CA ARG A 369 3.80 -14.97 26.29
C ARG A 369 3.50 -15.25 24.82
N LEU A 370 4.23 -14.60 23.94
CA LEU A 370 4.11 -14.77 22.50
C LEU A 370 4.81 -16.06 22.07
N VAL A 371 4.05 -17.07 21.68
CA VAL A 371 4.52 -18.43 21.35
C VAL A 371 4.21 -18.79 19.91
N THR A 372 5.01 -19.69 19.32
CA THR A 372 4.82 -20.19 17.94
C THR A 372 4.11 -21.55 17.90
N GLU A 373 3.51 -21.85 16.75
CA GLU A 373 2.90 -23.15 16.43
C GLU A 373 3.90 -24.32 16.46
N SER A 374 5.16 -24.04 16.16
CA SER A 374 6.31 -24.94 16.29
C SER A 374 6.78 -25.16 17.74
N GLY A 375 6.28 -24.36 18.69
CA GLY A 375 6.69 -24.35 20.09
C GLY A 375 7.90 -23.43 20.35
N GLY A 376 7.97 -22.95 21.60
CA GLY A 376 8.95 -21.93 22.02
C GLY A 376 8.36 -20.53 22.10
N VAL A 377 9.13 -19.59 22.65
CA VAL A 377 8.72 -18.22 22.95
C VAL A 377 9.50 -17.25 22.06
N CYS A 378 8.82 -16.22 21.54
CA CYS A 378 9.42 -15.12 20.80
C CYS A 378 10.09 -14.12 21.77
N THR A 379 11.31 -13.69 21.46
CA THR A 379 12.14 -12.86 22.35
C THR A 379 12.71 -11.61 21.65
N VAL A 380 13.39 -10.75 22.41
CA VAL A 380 14.21 -9.64 21.90
C VAL A 380 15.64 -9.71 22.48
N PRO A 381 16.66 -9.10 21.83
CA PRO A 381 18.04 -9.18 22.31
C PRO A 381 18.35 -8.51 23.67
N SER A 382 17.72 -7.38 24.03
CA SER A 382 18.07 -6.66 25.27
C SER A 382 16.98 -5.79 25.90
N LEU A 383 15.95 -5.37 25.16
CA LEU A 383 14.94 -4.43 25.64
C LEU A 383 13.93 -5.06 26.59
N LYS A 384 14.02 -4.74 27.90
CA LYS A 384 13.07 -5.12 28.96
C LYS A 384 11.97 -4.07 29.16
N ASP A 385 10.77 -4.52 29.54
CA ASP A 385 9.57 -3.68 29.75
C ASP A 385 9.31 -2.68 28.60
N ALA A 386 9.63 -3.10 27.37
CA ALA A 386 9.60 -2.26 26.18
C ALA A 386 8.28 -2.40 25.43
N VAL A 387 7.84 -1.33 24.75
CA VAL A 387 6.63 -1.35 23.91
C VAL A 387 6.92 -2.15 22.65
N VAL A 388 6.10 -3.16 22.39
CA VAL A 388 6.16 -3.96 21.17
C VAL A 388 5.07 -3.48 20.20
N ARG A 389 5.46 -3.20 18.94
CA ARG A 389 4.62 -2.59 17.91
C ARG A 389 5.07 -2.90 16.48
#